data_AF-A0A5C6U4L2-F1
#
_entry.id   AF-A0A5C6U4L2-F1
#
_cell.length_a   1.000
_cell.length_b   1.000
_cell.length_c   1.000
_cell.angle_alpha   90.00
_cell.angle_beta   90.00
_cell.angle_gamma   90.00
#
_symmetry.space_group_name_H-M   'P 1'
#
loop_
_entity.id
_entity.type
_entity.pdbx_description
1 polymer ?
#
loop_
_entity_poly.entity_id
_entity_poly.type
_entity_poly.pdbx_seq_one_letter_code
_entity_poly.pdbx_strand_id
1 'polypeptide(L)' 'MTARLRLVTILLPVVLSACGANDNDPGPGGVTVGEAKALDEAAEMLEKRGRSPADANAEQAERLRQAQAQNGSDVHAPE' A
#
# COMPACT_ATOMS: atom_id res chain seq x y z
N MET A 1 -49.29 -5.98 18.97
CA MET A 1 -48.02 -6.70 18.75
C MET A 1 -47.38 -6.40 17.38
N THR A 2 -48.16 -6.10 16.34
CA THR A 2 -47.68 -5.77 14.98
C THR A 2 -46.96 -4.42 14.85
N ALA A 3 -47.31 -3.42 15.66
CA ALA A 3 -46.70 -2.08 15.59
C ALA A 3 -45.21 -2.06 16.01
N ARG A 4 -44.83 -2.85 17.03
CA ARG A 4 -43.44 -3.01 17.45
C ARG A 4 -42.61 -3.75 16.40
N LEU A 5 -43.21 -4.74 15.74
CA LEU A 5 -42.56 -5.48 14.66
C LEU A 5 -42.32 -4.59 13.43
N ARG A 6 -43.29 -3.74 13.07
CA ARG A 6 -43.14 -2.75 11.98
C ARG A 6 -42.05 -1.72 12.27
N LEU A 7 -41.94 -1.27 13.53
CA LEU A 7 -40.89 -0.33 13.94
C LEU A 7 -39.49 -0.93 13.75
N VAL A 8 -39.29 -2.19 14.14
CA VAL A 8 -38.01 -2.88 13.99
C VAL A 8 -37.64 -3.07 12.51
N THR A 9 -38.61 -3.41 11.65
CA THR A 9 -38.37 -3.58 10.20
C THR A 9 -37.91 -2.29 9.53
N ILE A 10 -38.43 -1.13 9.94
CA ILE A 10 -38.05 0.18 9.38
C ILE A 10 -36.69 0.64 9.91
N LEU A 11 -36.35 0.31 11.17
CA LEU A 11 -35.12 0.77 11.81
C LEU A 11 -33.87 -0.03 11.38
N LEU A 12 -34.04 -1.30 11.00
CA LEU A 12 -32.94 -2.20 10.62
C LEU A 12 -32.03 -1.67 9.49
N PRO A 13 -32.53 -1.14 8.36
CA PRO A 13 -31.66 -0.64 7.28
C PRO A 13 -30.88 0.63 7.68
N VAL A 14 -31.41 1.46 8.58
CA VAL A 14 -30.77 2.71 9.03
C VAL A 14 -29.51 2.42 9.86
N VAL A 15 -29.54 1.34 10.65
CA VAL A 15 -28.38 0.90 11.44
C VAL A 15 -27.33 0.24 10.54
N LEU A 16 -27.73 -0.46 9.48
CA LEU A 16 -26.79 -1.06 8.52
C LEU A 16 -26.04 -0.01 7.68
N SER A 17 -26.66 1.12 7.33
CA SER A 17 -25.96 2.20 6.62
C SER A 17 -24.91 2.91 7.48
N ALA A 18 -24.95 2.77 8.80
CA ALA A 18 -23.90 3.25 9.69
C ALA A 18 -22.66 2.34 9.73
N CYS A 19 -22.73 1.15 9.11
CA CYS A 19 -21.61 0.24 8.90
C CYS A 19 -21.09 0.31 7.43
N GLY A 20 -21.43 1.40 6.73
CA GLY A 20 -20.99 1.68 5.36
C GLY A 20 -19.74 2.55 5.33
N ALA A 21 -18.98 2.39 4.25
CA ALA A 21 -17.67 2.99 4.00
C ALA A 21 -17.53 4.43 4.51
N ASN A 22 -16.81 4.58 5.61
CA ASN A 22 -16.20 5.83 6.02
C ASN A 22 -14.98 6.10 5.13
N ASP A 23 -14.58 7.36 4.92
CA ASP A 23 -13.38 7.68 4.10
C ASP A 23 -12.09 7.06 4.67
N ASN A 24 -12.12 6.65 5.95
CA ASN A 24 -11.05 5.98 6.66
C ASN A 24 -11.22 4.45 6.72
N ASP A 25 -12.32 3.89 6.22
CA ASP A 25 -12.45 2.45 6.12
C ASP A 25 -11.54 1.94 4.98
N PRO A 26 -10.83 0.81 5.19
CA PRO A 26 -10.00 0.23 4.17
C PRO A 26 -10.86 -0.17 2.96
N GLY A 27 -10.58 0.45 1.81
CA GLY A 27 -11.24 0.17 0.54
C GLY A 27 -10.81 -1.19 -0.06
N PRO A 28 -11.27 -1.51 -1.28
CA PRO A 28 -10.83 -2.70 -1.99
C PRO A 28 -9.29 -2.71 -2.13
N GLY A 29 -8.63 -3.74 -1.58
CA GLY A 29 -7.17 -3.80 -1.47
C GLY A 29 -6.60 -3.48 -0.09
N GLY A 30 -7.47 -3.17 0.90
CA GLY A 30 -7.06 -2.98 2.30
C GLY A 30 -6.42 -1.61 2.58
N VAL A 31 -6.46 -0.70 1.61
CA VAL A 31 -5.90 0.66 1.72
C VAL A 31 -7.02 1.69 1.82
N THR A 32 -6.80 2.71 2.63
CA THR A 32 -7.67 3.88 2.73
C THR A 32 -7.54 4.77 1.49
N VAL A 33 -8.49 5.69 1.29
CA VAL A 33 -8.44 6.66 0.18
C VAL A 33 -7.19 7.54 0.29
N GLY A 34 -6.79 7.90 1.51
CA GLY A 34 -5.57 8.70 1.76
C GLY A 34 -4.29 7.95 1.40
N GLU A 35 -4.21 6.66 1.76
CA GLU A 35 -3.07 5.80 1.41
C GLU A 35 -2.97 5.59 -0.10
N ALA A 36 -4.09 5.29 -0.78
CA ALA A 36 -4.10 5.11 -2.23
C ALA A 36 -3.57 6.37 -2.95
N LYS A 37 -4.01 7.56 -2.52
CA LYS A 37 -3.53 8.83 -3.07
C LYS A 37 -2.02 9.05 -2.86
N ALA A 38 -1.50 8.70 -1.68
CA ALA A 38 -0.07 8.81 -1.40
C ALA A 38 0.77 7.86 -2.27
N LEU A 39 0.25 6.65 -2.54
CA LEU A 39 0.89 5.69 -3.44
C LEU A 39 0.89 6.19 -4.90
N ASP A 40 -0.20 6.79 -5.37
CA ASP A 40 -0.29 7.37 -6.71
C ASP A 40 0.71 8.53 -6.90
N GLU A 41 0.83 9.41 -5.90
CA GLU A 41 1.82 10.50 -5.94
C GLU A 41 3.26 9.97 -6.01
N ALA A 42 3.56 8.92 -5.23
CA ALA A 42 4.86 8.26 -5.29
C ALA A 42 5.13 7.64 -6.67
N ALA A 43 4.12 7.04 -7.30
CA ALA A 43 4.23 6.50 -8.65
C ALA A 43 4.47 7.61 -9.70
N GLU A 44 3.78 8.74 -9.60
CA GLU A 44 3.97 9.89 -10.49
C GLU A 44 5.40 10.45 -10.37
N MET A 45 5.97 10.49 -9.16
CA MET A 45 7.37 10.89 -8.96
C MET A 45 8.37 9.93 -9.62
N LEU A 46 8.05 8.64 -9.72
CA LEU A 46 8.89 7.65 -10.39
C LEU A 46 8.77 7.79 -11.91
N GLU A 47 7.57 8.02 -12.43
CA GLU A 47 7.33 8.22 -13.86
C GLU A 47 8.04 9.48 -14.38
N LYS A 48 8.02 10.59 -13.62
CA LYS A 48 8.77 11.82 -13.93
C LYS A 48 10.28 11.61 -14.02
N ARG A 49 10.84 10.60 -13.33
CA ARG A 49 12.26 10.25 -13.44
C ARG A 49 12.59 9.55 -14.77
N GLY A 50 11.59 9.12 -15.53
CA GLY A 50 11.71 8.61 -16.90
C GLY A 50 12.55 7.34 -17.04
N ARG A 51 12.79 6.61 -15.94
CA ARG A 51 13.66 5.44 -15.94
C ARG A 51 12.85 4.19 -16.29
N SER A 52 13.34 3.40 -17.24
CA SER A 52 12.76 2.08 -17.51
C SER A 52 12.93 1.17 -16.29
N PRO A 53 11.93 0.33 -15.96
CA PRO A 53 12.10 -0.71 -14.95
C PRO A 53 13.31 -1.61 -15.23
N ALA A 54 13.61 -1.89 -16.50
CA ALA A 54 14.76 -2.71 -16.88
C ALA A 54 16.09 -2.07 -16.47
N ASP A 55 16.23 -0.76 -16.67
CA ASP A 55 17.45 -0.01 -16.33
C ASP A 55 17.61 0.08 -14.81
N ALA A 56 16.52 0.33 -14.09
CA ALA A 56 16.52 0.36 -12.63
C ALA A 56 16.94 -1.00 -12.03
N ASN A 57 16.45 -2.10 -12.62
CA ASN A 57 16.79 -3.45 -12.17
C ASN A 57 18.25 -3.82 -12.48
N ALA A 58 18.76 -3.42 -13.65
CA ALA A 58 20.17 -3.64 -14.02
C ALA A 58 21.12 -2.90 -13.06
N GLU A 59 20.84 -1.63 -12.76
CA GLU A 59 21.60 -0.83 -11.79
C GLU A 59 21.57 -1.46 -10.39
N GLN A 60 20.40 -1.92 -9.93
CA GLN A 60 20.30 -2.62 -8.65
C GLN A 60 21.10 -3.92 -8.63
N ALA A 61 21.08 -4.70 -9.70
CA ALA A 61 21.88 -5.93 -9.80
C ALA A 61 23.38 -5.66 -9.73
N GLU A 62 23.86 -4.58 -10.36
CA GLU A 62 25.25 -4.14 -10.26
C GLU A 62 25.61 -3.67 -8.86
N ARG A 63 24.76 -2.86 -8.21
CA ARG A 63 24.97 -2.41 -6.83
C ARG A 63 25.04 -3.59 -5.85
N LEU A 64 24.20 -4.61 -6.05
CA LEU A 64 24.26 -5.84 -5.26
C LEU A 64 25.57 -6.61 -5.47
N ARG A 65 26.05 -6.72 -6.71
CA ARG A 65 27.36 -7.34 -7.01
C ARG A 65 28.51 -6.57 -6.37
N GLN A 66 28.48 -5.24 -6.42
CA GLN A 66 29.49 -4.40 -5.78
C GLN A 66 29.45 -4.54 -4.26
N ALA A 67 28.26 -4.52 -3.65
CA ALA A 67 28.09 -4.70 -2.21
C ALA A 67 28.60 -6.08 -1.75
N GLN A 68 28.38 -7.13 -2.55
CA GLN A 68 28.92 -8.46 -2.27
C GLN A 68 30.44 -8.52 -2.37
N ALA A 69 31.03 -7.87 -3.39
CA ALA A 69 32.48 -7.79 -3.54
C ALA A 69 33.13 -7.01 -2.38
N GLN A 70 32.49 -5.93 -1.91
CA GLN A 70 32.96 -5.12 -0.77
C GLN A 70 32.83 -5.87 0.56
N ASN A 71 31.68 -6.52 0.80
CA ASN A 71 31.45 -7.28 2.03
C ASN A 71 32.40 -8.49 2.18
N GLY A 72 32.91 -9.04 1.06
CA GLY A 72 33.93 -10.08 1.07
C GLY A 72 35.35 -9.58 1.40
N SER A 73 35.67 -8.33 1.05
CA SER A 73 36.97 -7.72 1.35
C SER A 73 37.14 -7.26 2.81
N ASP A 74 36.04 -6.95 3.50
CA ASP A 74 36.08 -6.58 4.93
C ASP A 74 36.24 -7.79 5.86
N VAL A 75 36.09 -9.03 5.36
CA VAL A 75 36.21 -10.27 6.16
C VAL A 75 37.64 -10.86 6.14
N HIS A 76 38.60 -10.25 5.43
CA HIS A 76 39.99 -10.74 5.35
C HIS A 76 41.04 -9.71 5.83
N ALA A 77 40.93 -9.27 7.09
CA ALA A 77 42.08 -8.76 7.82
C ALA A 77 42.63 -9.88 8.71
N PRO A 78 43.75 -10.53 8.38
CA PRO A 78 44.44 -11.39 9.34
C PRO A 78 45.12 -10.51 10.40
N GLU A 79 44.83 -10.79 11.68
CA GLU A 79 45.67 -10.36 12.82
C GLU A 79 46.91 -11.26 12.94
#